data_AF-A0A924DEI7-F1
#
_entry.id   AF-A0A924DEI7-F1
#
_cell.length_a   1.000
_cell.length_b   1.000
_cell.length_c   1.000
_cell.angle_alpha   90.00
_cell.angle_beta   90.00
_cell.angle_gamma   90.00
#
_symmetry.space_group_name_H-M   'P 1'
#
loop_
_entity.id
_entity.type
_entity.pdbx_description
1 polymer ?
#
loop_
_entity_poly.entity_id
_entity_poly.type
_entity_poly.pdbx_seq_one_letter_code
_entity_poly.pdbx_strand_id
1 'polypeptide(L)' 'MSADSTLSGVPNYIFGTKSPLGKKVLGLPLVLIVEAKKNDFEQGWGQCLAELVAAQKINGTIEKPVYGIVTDGNV' A
#
# COMPACT_ATOMS: atom_id res chain seq x y z
N MET A 1 -1.70 -8.54 -0.11
CA MET A 1 -2.82 -7.58 -0.18
C MET A 1 -3.66 -7.94 -1.40
N SER A 2 -4.96 -8.20 -1.23
CA SER A 2 -5.83 -8.56 -2.37
C SER A 2 -7.16 -7.82 -2.25
N ALA A 3 -7.44 -6.93 -3.20
CA ALA A 3 -8.73 -6.26 -3.30
C ALA A 3 -9.70 -7.04 -4.20
N ASP A 4 -9.19 -7.57 -5.32
CA ASP A 4 -9.93 -8.41 -6.27
C ASP A 4 -8.95 -9.29 -7.06
N SER A 5 -9.44 -10.03 -8.08
CA SER A 5 -8.62 -10.92 -8.90
C SER A 5 -7.62 -10.20 -9.81
N THR A 6 -7.80 -8.90 -10.03
CA THR A 6 -6.90 -8.05 -10.85
C THR A 6 -5.90 -7.31 -9.95
N LEU A 7 -6.36 -6.80 -8.81
CA LEU A 7 -5.59 -6.04 -7.84
C LEU A 7 -5.20 -6.91 -6.65
N SER A 8 -4.27 -7.83 -6.91
CA SER A 8 -3.68 -8.74 -5.92
C SER A 8 -2.17 -8.70 -6.00
N GLY A 9 -1.50 -8.42 -4.88
CA GLY A 9 -0.05 -8.25 -4.81
C GLY A 9 0.47 -8.16 -3.38
N VAL A 10 1.79 -8.14 -3.21
CA VAL A 10 2.44 -8.02 -1.91
C VAL A 10 3.38 -6.82 -1.94
N PRO A 11 2.94 -5.65 -1.43
CA PRO A 11 3.84 -4.49 -1.29
C PRO A 11 4.94 -4.78 -0.27
N ASN A 12 6.05 -4.06 -0.36
CA ASN A 12 7.15 -4.24 0.58
C ASN A 12 6.79 -3.77 2.00
N TYR A 13 6.13 -2.61 2.14
CA TYR A 13 5.61 -2.16 3.43
C TYR A 13 4.18 -1.61 3.31
N ILE A 14 3.41 -1.84 4.36
CA ILE A 14 2.04 -1.33 4.52
C ILE A 14 1.91 -0.72 5.90
N PHE A 15 1.27 0.44 5.95
CA PHE A 15 0.88 1.08 7.21
C PHE A 15 -0.63 1.23 7.22
N GLY A 16 -1.23 0.80 8.31
CA GLY A 16 -2.63 1.02 8.64
C GLY A 16 -2.76 1.65 10.01
N THR A 17 -3.99 1.98 10.38
CA THR A 17 -4.28 2.41 11.75
C THR A 17 -4.07 1.29 12.76
N LYS A 18 -4.12 1.62 14.05
CA LYS A 18 -4.05 0.64 15.12
C LYS A 18 -5.30 -0.27 15.09
N SER A 19 -5.09 -1.57 14.98
CA SER A 19 -6.20 -2.53 15.11
C SER A 19 -6.71 -2.59 16.56
N PRO A 20 -8.04 -2.68 16.77
CA PRO A 20 -8.63 -3.01 18.07
C PRO A 20 -8.17 -4.36 18.62
N LEU A 21 -7.76 -5.29 17.74
CA LEU A 21 -7.25 -6.62 18.08
C LEU A 21 -5.77 -6.62 18.49
N GLY A 22 -5.15 -5.43 18.58
CA GLY A 22 -3.76 -5.25 19.03
C GLY A 22 -2.74 -5.21 17.88
N LYS A 23 -1.46 -5.15 18.25
CA LYS A 23 -0.34 -4.82 17.32
C LYS A 23 -0.03 -5.90 16.27
N LYS A 24 -0.53 -7.13 16.46
CA LYS A 24 -0.28 -8.26 15.53
C LYS A 24 -1.27 -8.30 14.38
N VAL A 25 -2.33 -7.50 14.44
CA VAL A 25 -3.37 -7.42 13.41
C VAL A 25 -3.26 -6.06 12.75
N LEU A 26 -3.19 -6.04 11.42
CA LEU A 26 -3.21 -4.80 10.64
C LEU A 26 -4.58 -4.13 10.80
N GLY A 27 -4.59 -2.86 11.18
CA GLY A 27 -5.83 -2.07 11.25
C GLY A 27 -6.17 -1.41 9.92
N LEU A 28 -7.45 -1.06 9.78
CA LEU A 28 -7.97 -0.27 8.67
C LEU A 28 -8.44 1.11 9.16
N PRO A 29 -8.34 2.17 8.35
CA PRO A 29 -7.87 2.15 6.96
C PRO A 29 -6.35 1.98 6.83
N LEU A 30 -5.92 1.46 5.67
CA LEU A 30 -4.56 1.59 5.16
C LEU A 30 -4.29 3.05 4.81
N VAL A 31 -3.09 3.55 5.13
CA VAL A 31 -2.73 4.97 4.99
C VAL A 31 -1.47 5.19 4.17
N LEU A 32 -0.57 4.22 4.12
CA LEU A 32 0.68 4.32 3.37
C LEU A 32 1.10 2.96 2.82
N ILE A 33 1.50 2.93 1.55
CA ILE A 33 2.14 1.81 0.87
C ILE A 33 3.54 2.24 0.45
N VAL A 34 4.53 1.35 0.64
CA VAL A 34 5.90 1.58 0.19
C VAL A 34 6.34 0.43 -0.69
N GLU A 35 6.85 0.78 -1.87
CA GLU A 35 7.45 -0.16 -2.81
C GLU A 35 8.94 0.17 -2.98
N ALA A 36 9.78 -0.83 -2.79
CA ALA A 36 11.22 -0.73 -2.92
C ALA A 36 11.65 -1.26 -4.29
N LYS A 37 12.29 -0.41 -5.11
CA LYS A 37 12.79 -0.78 -6.44
C LYS A 37 14.21 -0.28 -6.63
N LYS A 38 15.08 -1.16 -7.10
CA LYS A 38 16.48 -0.82 -7.39
C LYS A 38 16.59 -0.18 -8.77
N ASN A 39 16.68 1.15 -8.81
CA ASN A 39 16.86 1.96 -10.03
C ASN A 39 15.78 1.81 -11.13
N ASP A 40 14.67 1.10 -10.85
CA ASP A 40 13.52 0.97 -11.75
C ASP A 40 12.30 1.67 -11.14
N PHE A 41 12.36 2.99 -11.18
CA PHE A 41 11.29 3.82 -10.61
C PHE A 41 10.04 3.82 -11.49
N GLU A 42 10.15 3.70 -12.81
CA GLU A 42 8.96 3.67 -13.69
C GLU A 42 8.06 2.47 -13.37
N GLN A 43 8.65 1.27 -13.27
CA GLN A 43 7.90 0.10 -12.83
C GLN A 43 7.43 0.26 -11.38
N GLY A 44 8.27 0.82 -10.51
CA GLY A 44 7.93 1.08 -9.11
C GLY A 44 6.70 1.96 -8.95
N TRP A 45 6.59 3.05 -9.70
CA TRP A 45 5.44 3.94 -9.67
C TRP A 45 4.18 3.26 -10.20
N GLY A 46 4.30 2.49 -11.29
CA GLY A 46 3.17 1.74 -11.83
C GLY A 46 2.60 0.73 -10.83
N GLN A 47 3.49 -0.04 -10.19
CA GLN A 47 3.10 -1.00 -9.15
C GLN A 47 2.53 -0.31 -7.91
N CYS A 48 3.22 0.71 -7.39
CA CYS A 48 2.78 1.45 -6.21
C CYS A 48 1.39 2.08 -6.46
N LEU A 49 1.16 2.67 -7.64
CA LEU A 49 -0.15 3.23 -7.98
C LEU A 49 -1.26 2.15 -7.99
N ALA A 50 -1.00 0.97 -8.56
CA ALA A 50 -1.96 -0.12 -8.54
C ALA A 50 -2.29 -0.56 -7.11
N GLU A 51 -1.29 -0.59 -6.23
CA GLU A 51 -1.45 -0.91 -4.82
C GLU A 51 -2.22 0.17 -4.05
N LEU A 52 -2.06 1.45 -4.37
CA LEU A 52 -2.88 2.53 -3.81
C LEU A 52 -4.35 2.38 -4.17
N VAL A 53 -4.65 2.04 -5.44
CA VAL A 53 -6.02 1.77 -5.88
C VAL A 53 -6.61 0.55 -5.16
N ALA A 54 -5.81 -0.51 -4.98
CA ALA A 54 -6.21 -1.68 -4.19
C ALA A 54 -6.47 -1.31 -2.72
N ALA A 55 -5.63 -0.47 -2.12
CA ALA A 55 -5.76 -0.02 -0.74
C ALA A 55 -7.02 0.84 -0.53
N GLN A 56 -7.34 1.74 -1.47
CA GLN A 56 -8.58 2.51 -1.44
C GLN A 56 -9.81 1.60 -1.51
N LYS A 57 -9.80 0.58 -2.38
CA LYS A 57 -10.87 -0.43 -2.44
C LYS A 57 -11.02 -1.18 -1.11
N ILE A 58 -9.92 -1.65 -0.52
CA ILE A 58 -9.91 -2.35 0.78
C ILE A 58 -10.45 -1.44 1.90
N ASN A 59 -10.10 -0.16 1.87
CA ASN A 59 -10.58 0.83 2.83
C ASN A 59 -12.09 1.10 2.72
N GLY A 60 -12.70 0.81 1.57
CA GLY A 60 -14.12 1.05 1.31
C GLY A 60 -14.52 2.53 1.27
N THR A 61 -13.56 3.45 1.20
CA THR A 61 -13.80 4.90 1.08
C THR A 61 -12.66 5.58 0.34
N ILE A 62 -13.01 6.59 -0.46
CA ILE A 62 -12.07 7.46 -1.18
C ILE A 62 -11.78 8.77 -0.43
N GLU A 63 -12.52 9.06 0.64
CA GLU A 63 -12.38 10.32 1.40
C GLU A 63 -11.08 10.39 2.20
N LYS A 64 -10.50 9.22 2.49
CA LYS A 64 -9.21 9.11 3.19
C LYS A 64 -8.13 8.78 2.17
N PRO A 65 -7.18 9.71 1.91
CA PRO A 65 -6.10 9.43 0.99
C PRO A 65 -5.21 8.30 1.51
N VAL A 66 -4.72 7.48 0.59
CA VAL A 66 -3.64 6.52 0.83
C VAL A 66 -2.41 7.08 0.11
N TYR A 67 -1.30 7.19 0.83
CA TYR A 67 -0.05 7.72 0.27
C TYR A 67 0.82 6.58 -0.26
N GLY A 68 1.59 6.87 -1.30
CA GLY A 68 2.54 5.93 -1.90
C GLY A 68 3.96 6.47 -1.85
N ILE A 69 4.92 5.60 -1.56
CA ILE A 69 6.35 5.89 -1.65
C ILE A 69 6.99 4.83 -2.54
N VAL A 70 7.79 5.26 -3.51
CA VAL A 70 8.74 4.41 -4.21
C VAL A 70 10.14 4.84 -3.80
N THR A 71 10.95 3.88 -3.35
CA THR A 71 12.30 4.15 -2.84
C THR A 71 13.28 3.11 -3.34
N ASP A 72 14.54 3.49 -3.50
CA ASP A 72 15.66 2.59 -3.73
C ASP A 72 16.43 2.28 -2.42
N GLY A 73 15.97 2.84 -1.29
CA GLY A 73 16.60 2.68 0.02
C GLY A 73 17.89 3.47 0.22
N ASN A 74 18.26 4.33 -0.73
CA ASN A 74 19.38 5.26 -0.57
C ASN A 74 18.94 6.55 0.14
N VAL A 75 19.91 7.27 0.71
CA VAL A 75 19.72 8.56 1.41
C VAL A 75 19.55 9.70 0.43
#